data_AF-A0A3B3TC64-F1
#
_entry.id   AF-A0A3B3TC64-F1
#
_cell.length_a   1.000
_cell.length_b   1.000
_cell.length_c   1.000
_cell.angle_alpha   90.00
_cell.angle_beta   90.00
_cell.angle_gamma   90.00
#
_symmetry.space_group_name_H-M   'P 1'
#
loop_
_entity.id
_entity.type
_entity.pdbx_description
1 polymer ?
#
loop_
_entity_poly.entity_id
_entity_poly.type
_entity_poly.pdbx_seq_one_letter_code
_entity_poly.pdbx_strand_id
1 'polypeptide(L)'
;MAAAVPLYCVCRQPYDVNRFMIECDICKDWFHGSCVQVEEHHAADIDVYHCPNCDVVHGPSLMKKRNNWHRHDYTEPDDGTKPVQAGTCVFVRQLQARTFPSADEILDKMQGHQVTQQYLEKHGFQYPIAVAKLDGLGLELPPPSFSVRDVEQYVGESLCVCLVFRAFSMSPQVKLPVFPL
;
A
#
# COMPACT_ATOMS: atom_id res chain seq x y z
N MET A 1 -2.86 41.16 -23.87
CA MET A 1 -3.98 40.48 -23.21
C MET A 1 -3.41 39.32 -22.43
N ALA A 2 -3.62 39.26 -21.11
CA ALA A 2 -3.19 38.10 -20.33
C ALA A 2 -4.19 36.96 -20.62
N ALA A 3 -3.71 35.83 -21.12
CA ALA A 3 -4.54 34.64 -21.24
C ALA A 3 -4.94 34.21 -19.82
N ALA A 4 -6.25 34.10 -19.57
CA ALA A 4 -6.74 33.61 -18.29
C ALA A 4 -6.26 32.16 -18.10
N VAL A 5 -5.64 31.89 -16.95
CA VAL A 5 -5.20 30.53 -16.60
C VAL A 5 -6.44 29.65 -16.40
N PRO A 6 -6.56 28.50 -17.09
CA PRO A 6 -7.68 27.59 -16.91
C PRO A 6 -7.81 27.14 -15.44
N LEU A 7 -9.04 27.10 -14.93
CA LEU A 7 -9.35 26.65 -13.58
C LEU A 7 -10.12 25.34 -13.65
N TYR A 8 -9.77 24.41 -12.78
CA TYR A 8 -10.31 23.05 -12.75
C TYR A 8 -10.94 22.76 -11.38
N CYS A 9 -11.62 21.62 -11.31
CA CYS A 9 -12.17 21.05 -10.09
C CYS A 9 -13.25 21.93 -9.44
N VAL A 10 -13.90 21.38 -8.40
CA VAL A 10 -14.86 22.11 -7.56
C VAL A 10 -14.20 23.27 -6.80
N CYS A 11 -12.88 23.20 -6.55
CA CYS A 11 -12.15 24.25 -5.84
C CYS A 11 -11.71 25.42 -6.73
N ARG A 12 -11.94 25.35 -8.05
CA ARG A 12 -11.60 26.41 -9.03
C ARG A 12 -10.16 26.89 -8.91
N GLN A 13 -9.22 25.95 -8.84
CA GLN A 13 -7.78 26.22 -8.80
C GLN A 13 -7.13 25.86 -10.14
N PRO A 14 -5.99 26.51 -10.49
CA PRO A 14 -5.20 26.12 -11.65
C PRO A 14 -4.60 24.73 -11.45
N TYR A 15 -4.14 24.13 -12.54
CA TYR A 15 -3.45 22.84 -12.51
C TYR A 15 -2.19 22.87 -11.64
N ASP A 16 -1.99 21.82 -10.84
CA ASP A 16 -0.81 21.60 -10.01
C ASP A 16 -0.29 20.18 -10.24
N VAL A 17 0.95 20.08 -10.76
CA VAL A 17 1.60 18.80 -11.09
C VAL A 17 1.81 17.90 -9.88
N ASN A 18 1.85 18.46 -8.67
CA ASN A 18 2.08 17.69 -7.44
C ASN A 18 0.79 17.12 -6.85
N ARG A 19 -0.37 17.40 -7.46
CA ARG A 19 -1.67 16.95 -6.97
C ARG A 19 -2.27 15.97 -7.96
N PHE A 20 -2.53 14.75 -7.48
CA PHE A 20 -3.27 13.76 -8.25
C PHE A 20 -4.65 14.30 -8.70
N MET A 21 -4.95 14.16 -9.99
CA MET A 21 -6.24 14.54 -10.58
C MET A 21 -6.82 13.40 -11.43
N ILE A 22 -8.14 13.34 -11.50
CA ILE A 22 -8.93 12.39 -12.30
C ILE A 22 -9.94 13.14 -13.17
N GLU A 23 -10.12 12.71 -14.42
CA GLU A 23 -11.05 13.32 -15.38
C GLU A 23 -12.44 12.67 -15.30
N CYS A 24 -13.51 13.48 -15.30
CA CYS A 24 -14.87 12.96 -15.34
C CYS A 24 -15.32 12.67 -16.78
N ASP A 25 -15.83 11.45 -17.01
CA ASP A 25 -16.28 11.00 -18.32
C ASP A 25 -17.51 11.73 -18.88
N ILE A 26 -18.30 12.35 -18.01
CA ILE A 26 -19.53 13.08 -18.39
C ILE A 26 -19.21 14.55 -18.74
N CYS A 27 -18.67 15.31 -17.78
CA CYS A 27 -18.47 16.75 -17.96
C CYS A 27 -17.11 17.12 -18.55
N LYS A 28 -16.18 16.16 -18.67
CA LYS A 28 -14.80 16.36 -19.18
C LYS A 28 -13.97 17.38 -18.40
N ASP A 29 -14.35 17.67 -17.15
CA ASP A 29 -13.57 18.47 -16.20
C ASP A 29 -12.67 17.58 -15.34
N TRP A 30 -11.62 18.16 -14.78
CA TRP A 30 -10.60 17.49 -13.98
C TRP A 30 -10.76 17.80 -12.49
N PHE A 31 -10.62 16.78 -11.65
CA PHE A 31 -10.86 16.88 -10.22
C PHE A 31 -9.65 16.40 -9.42
N HIS A 32 -9.19 17.20 -8.46
CA HIS A 32 -8.19 16.74 -7.50
C HIS A 32 -8.76 15.59 -6.68
N GLY A 33 -8.05 14.46 -6.61
CA GLY A 33 -8.51 13.29 -5.84
C GLY A 33 -8.87 13.63 -4.39
N SER A 34 -8.08 14.50 -3.75
CA SER A 34 -8.35 15.02 -2.40
C SER A 34 -9.67 15.81 -2.28
N CYS A 35 -10.13 16.46 -3.34
CA CYS A 35 -11.37 17.25 -3.34
C CYS A 35 -12.62 16.40 -3.57
N VAL A 36 -12.46 15.20 -4.15
CA VAL A 36 -13.55 14.28 -4.50
C VAL A 36 -13.43 12.92 -3.80
N GLN A 37 -12.55 12.82 -2.79
CA GLN A 37 -12.29 11.61 -2.01
C GLN A 37 -11.89 10.38 -2.86
N VAL A 38 -11.14 10.62 -3.93
CA VAL A 38 -10.55 9.56 -4.77
C VAL A 38 -9.05 9.54 -4.51
N GLU A 39 -8.58 8.43 -3.96
CA GLU A 39 -7.15 8.19 -3.81
C GLU A 39 -6.53 7.70 -5.11
N GLU A 40 -5.24 8.00 -5.29
CA GLU A 40 -4.50 7.61 -6.49
C GLU A 40 -4.55 6.09 -6.74
N HIS A 41 -4.47 5.28 -5.67
CA HIS A 41 -4.55 3.84 -5.78
C HIS A 41 -5.95 3.35 -6.20
N HIS A 42 -7.01 4.01 -5.73
CA HIS A 42 -8.40 3.68 -6.11
C HIS A 42 -8.69 4.05 -7.56
N ALA A 43 -8.04 5.10 -8.08
CA ALA A 43 -8.22 5.52 -9.47
C ALA A 43 -7.82 4.44 -10.48
N ALA A 44 -6.86 3.58 -10.14
CA ALA A 44 -6.49 2.44 -10.97
C ALA A 44 -7.63 1.42 -11.14
N ASP A 45 -8.61 1.41 -10.22
CA ASP A 45 -9.76 0.52 -10.23
C ASP A 45 -11.02 1.12 -10.87
N ILE A 46 -11.03 2.43 -11.11
CA ILE A 46 -12.13 3.12 -11.77
C ILE A 46 -12.00 2.91 -13.29
N ASP A 47 -13.05 2.42 -13.92
CA ASP A 47 -13.16 2.27 -15.38
C ASP A 47 -13.73 3.54 -16.02
N VAL A 48 -14.80 4.08 -15.43
CA VAL A 48 -15.46 5.33 -15.86
C VAL A 48 -15.69 6.19 -14.63
N TYR A 49 -15.09 7.39 -14.60
CA TYR A 49 -15.21 8.29 -13.45
C TYR A 49 -16.34 9.30 -13.63
N HIS A 50 -17.26 9.33 -12.66
CA HIS A 50 -18.30 10.34 -12.54
C HIS A 50 -18.00 11.25 -11.34
N CYS A 51 -17.91 12.56 -11.58
CA CYS A 51 -17.74 13.53 -10.49
C CYS A 51 -19.02 13.63 -9.64
N PRO A 52 -18.96 14.17 -8.41
CA PRO A 52 -20.12 14.21 -7.50
C PRO A 52 -21.37 14.87 -8.09
N ASN A 53 -21.21 15.84 -9.00
CA ASN A 53 -22.34 16.50 -9.66
C ASN A 53 -22.95 15.63 -10.77
N CYS A 54 -22.12 14.91 -11.52
CA CYS A 54 -22.58 14.04 -12.60
C CYS A 54 -23.15 12.72 -12.07
N ASP A 55 -22.66 12.23 -10.92
CA ASP A 55 -23.14 11.02 -10.26
C ASP A 55 -24.65 11.05 -10.05
N VAL A 56 -25.18 12.17 -9.53
CA VAL A 56 -26.61 12.36 -9.24
C VAL A 56 -27.51 12.12 -10.45
N VAL A 57 -27.02 12.39 -11.67
CA VAL A 57 -27.81 12.32 -12.90
C VAL A 57 -27.49 11.07 -13.71
N HIS A 58 -26.22 10.66 -13.76
CA HIS A 58 -25.72 9.60 -14.63
C HIS A 58 -25.41 8.30 -13.87
N GLY A 59 -25.63 8.28 -12.56
CA GLY A 59 -25.27 7.19 -11.66
C GLY A 59 -23.80 7.23 -11.23
N PRO A 60 -23.38 6.32 -10.35
CA PRO A 60 -22.03 6.32 -9.79
C PRO A 60 -20.96 6.00 -10.82
N SER A 61 -19.70 6.21 -10.44
CA SER A 61 -18.55 5.75 -11.22
C SER A 61 -18.60 4.25 -11.45
N LEU A 62 -18.17 3.79 -12.63
CA LEU A 62 -18.09 2.36 -12.95
C LEU A 62 -16.71 1.83 -12.58
N MET A 63 -16.69 0.76 -11.80
CA MET A 63 -15.45 0.09 -11.40
C MET A 63 -15.09 -1.01 -12.40
N LYS A 64 -13.79 -1.23 -12.61
CA LYS A 64 -13.30 -2.34 -13.43
C LYS A 64 -13.78 -3.66 -12.87
N LYS A 65 -14.27 -4.54 -13.76
CA LYS A 65 -14.72 -5.87 -13.38
C LYS A 65 -13.53 -6.80 -13.16
N ARG A 66 -13.48 -7.45 -12.01
CA ARG A 66 -12.52 -8.53 -11.74
C ARG A 66 -12.86 -9.78 -12.55
N ASN A 67 -11.92 -10.18 -13.40
CA ASN A 67 -11.98 -11.37 -14.24
C ASN A 67 -11.04 -12.47 -13.74
N ASN A 68 -9.97 -12.13 -13.02
CA ASN A 68 -9.03 -13.12 -12.50
C ASN A 68 -8.50 -12.77 -11.09
N TRP A 69 -7.82 -13.75 -10.48
CA TRP A 69 -7.27 -13.70 -9.12
C TRP A 69 -5.77 -13.99 -9.03
N HIS A 70 -5.13 -14.22 -10.17
CA HIS A 70 -3.74 -14.68 -10.27
C HIS A 70 -2.83 -13.67 -10.98
N ARG A 71 -3.37 -12.56 -11.47
CA ARG A 71 -2.67 -11.48 -12.17
C ARG A 71 -2.77 -10.17 -11.40
N HIS A 72 -1.81 -9.28 -11.63
CA HIS A 72 -1.83 -7.91 -11.12
C HIS A 72 -2.88 -7.08 -11.85
N ASP A 73 -2.93 -7.20 -13.18
CA ASP A 73 -4.09 -6.75 -13.94
C ASP A 73 -5.21 -7.80 -13.80
N TYR A 74 -6.10 -7.53 -12.86
CA TYR A 74 -7.22 -8.40 -12.55
C TYR A 74 -8.33 -8.39 -13.61
N THR A 75 -8.21 -7.55 -14.64
CA THR A 75 -9.14 -7.50 -15.77
C THR A 75 -8.73 -8.44 -16.91
N GLU A 76 -7.49 -8.94 -16.91
CA GLU A 76 -7.01 -9.93 -17.88
C GLU A 76 -7.91 -11.20 -17.86
N PRO A 77 -8.10 -11.88 -19.01
CA PRO A 77 -8.84 -13.14 -19.08
C PRO A 77 -8.27 -14.22 -18.15
N ASP A 78 -9.14 -15.00 -17.51
CA ASP A 78 -8.76 -16.18 -16.72
C ASP A 78 -8.81 -17.45 -17.59
N ASP A 79 -7.99 -17.48 -18.64
CA ASP A 79 -7.94 -18.55 -19.66
C ASP A 79 -6.81 -19.57 -19.41
N GLY A 80 -6.03 -19.39 -18.33
CA GLY A 80 -4.91 -20.25 -17.96
C GLY A 80 -3.63 -20.04 -18.78
N THR A 81 -3.59 -19.06 -19.69
CA THR A 81 -2.41 -18.80 -20.53
C THR A 81 -1.29 -18.08 -19.78
N LYS A 82 -1.64 -17.25 -18.80
CA LYS A 82 -0.69 -16.42 -18.05
C LYS A 82 -0.36 -17.03 -16.68
N PRO A 83 0.91 -16.93 -16.24
CA PRO A 83 1.33 -17.49 -14.96
C PRO A 83 0.81 -16.65 -13.78
N VAL A 84 0.76 -17.28 -12.61
CA VAL A 84 0.45 -16.62 -11.33
C VAL A 84 1.55 -15.60 -10.99
N GLN A 85 1.16 -14.38 -10.62
CA GLN A 85 2.08 -13.30 -10.22
C GLN A 85 2.20 -13.17 -8.71
N ALA A 86 3.39 -12.81 -8.24
CA ALA A 86 3.70 -12.65 -6.82
C ALA A 86 2.78 -11.63 -6.14
N GLY A 87 2.34 -11.95 -4.92
CA GLY A 87 1.48 -11.09 -4.10
C GLY A 87 -0.01 -11.13 -4.43
N THR A 88 -0.41 -11.80 -5.52
CA THR A 88 -1.83 -12.11 -5.80
C THR A 88 -2.40 -13.11 -4.78
N CYS A 89 -3.72 -13.19 -4.63
CA CYS A 89 -4.32 -14.10 -3.65
C CYS A 89 -4.06 -15.58 -4.00
N VAL A 90 -4.02 -15.91 -5.30
CA VAL A 90 -3.64 -17.25 -5.76
C VAL A 90 -2.18 -17.54 -5.41
N PHE A 91 -1.27 -16.58 -5.61
CA PHE A 91 0.13 -16.74 -5.20
C PHE A 91 0.26 -16.97 -3.69
N VAL A 92 -0.42 -16.15 -2.87
CA VAL A 92 -0.37 -16.28 -1.40
C VAL A 92 -0.87 -17.65 -0.96
N ARG A 93 -2.00 -18.11 -1.51
CA ARG A 93 -2.53 -19.45 -1.23
C ARG A 93 -1.55 -20.55 -1.62
N GLN A 94 -0.93 -20.44 -2.79
CA GLN A 94 0.08 -21.41 -3.23
C GLN A 94 1.32 -21.36 -2.35
N LEU A 95 1.78 -20.17 -1.95
CA LEU A 95 2.92 -19.98 -1.06
C LEU A 95 2.67 -20.60 0.32
N GLN A 96 1.48 -20.43 0.88
CA GLN A 96 1.08 -21.04 2.15
C GLN A 96 1.01 -22.57 2.09
N ALA A 97 0.74 -23.15 0.92
CA ALA A 97 0.69 -24.59 0.72
C ALA A 97 2.07 -25.21 0.42
N ARG A 98 3.12 -24.41 0.23
CA ARG A 98 4.47 -24.92 -0.03
C ARG A 98 5.09 -25.44 1.26
N THR A 99 5.89 -26.50 1.11
CA THR A 99 6.79 -26.99 2.15
C THR A 99 8.15 -26.35 1.99
N PHE A 100 8.72 -25.87 3.09
CA PHE A 100 10.07 -25.31 3.15
C PHE A 100 10.85 -26.03 4.25
N PRO A 101 12.17 -26.22 4.11
CA PRO A 101 13.03 -26.59 5.22
C PRO A 101 12.85 -25.61 6.38
N SER A 102 12.98 -26.11 7.61
CA SER A 102 12.80 -25.26 8.78
C SER A 102 13.92 -24.23 8.85
N ALA A 103 13.59 -22.97 9.16
CA ALA A 103 14.61 -21.97 9.45
C ALA A 103 15.49 -22.39 10.64
N ASP A 104 14.99 -23.26 11.53
CA ASP A 104 15.76 -23.81 12.64
C ASP A 104 17.06 -24.52 12.23
N GLU A 105 17.18 -24.96 10.97
CA GLU A 105 18.40 -25.57 10.43
C GLU A 105 19.54 -24.56 10.23
N ILE A 106 19.21 -23.27 10.12
CA ILE A 106 20.16 -22.18 9.83
C ILE A 106 20.10 -21.03 10.84
N LEU A 107 19.21 -21.09 11.83
CA LEU A 107 19.05 -20.02 12.82
C LEU A 107 19.96 -20.22 14.03
N ASP A 108 20.73 -19.19 14.34
CA ASP A 108 21.48 -19.12 15.60
C ASP A 108 20.55 -18.64 16.72
N LYS A 109 20.07 -19.57 17.55
CA LYS A 109 19.17 -19.25 18.68
C LYS A 109 19.97 -18.77 19.88
N MET A 110 19.73 -17.54 20.32
CA MET A 110 20.48 -16.90 21.40
C MET A 110 19.58 -16.18 22.40
N GLN A 111 20.07 -15.93 23.62
CA GLN A 111 19.49 -15.00 24.57
C GLN A 111 20.01 -13.58 24.31
N GLY A 112 19.22 -12.55 24.63
CA GLY A 112 19.57 -11.18 24.26
C GLY A 112 20.93 -10.72 24.76
N HIS A 113 21.28 -11.05 26.01
CA HIS A 113 22.57 -10.71 26.61
C HIS A 113 23.79 -11.36 25.93
N GLN A 114 23.58 -12.40 25.10
CA GLN A 114 24.65 -13.07 24.36
C GLN A 114 24.94 -12.35 23.04
N VAL A 115 23.97 -11.59 22.51
CA VAL A 115 24.09 -10.86 21.23
C VAL A 115 24.87 -9.57 21.48
N THR A 116 26.19 -9.70 21.50
CA THR A 116 27.13 -8.59 21.77
C THR A 116 28.07 -8.40 20.60
N GLN A 117 28.63 -7.18 20.46
CA GLN A 117 29.64 -6.90 19.45
C GLN A 117 30.83 -7.88 19.55
N GLN A 118 31.33 -8.13 20.76
CA GLN A 118 32.43 -9.07 21.00
C GLN A 118 32.09 -10.49 20.52
N TYR A 119 30.86 -10.95 20.73
CA TYR A 119 30.42 -12.25 20.22
C TYR A 119 30.44 -12.29 18.69
N LEU A 120 29.89 -11.27 18.03
CA LEU A 120 29.79 -11.19 16.56
C LEU A 120 31.17 -11.03 15.90
N GLU A 121 32.10 -10.28 16.50
CA GLU A 121 33.47 -10.16 16.00
C GLU A 121 34.23 -11.50 16.09
N LYS A 122 33.95 -12.29 17.13
CA LYS A 122 34.61 -13.58 17.36
C LYS A 122 34.04 -14.71 16.51
N HIS A 123 32.73 -14.78 16.35
CA HIS A 123 32.04 -15.91 15.68
C HIS A 123 31.52 -15.56 14.28
N GLY A 124 31.57 -14.29 13.91
CA GLY A 124 30.98 -13.77 12.67
C GLY A 124 29.46 -13.55 12.79
N PHE A 125 28.89 -12.95 11.76
CA PHE A 125 27.45 -12.75 11.61
C PHE A 125 27.01 -13.21 10.22
N GLN A 126 27.09 -14.53 9.99
CA GLN A 126 26.82 -15.14 8.68
C GLN A 126 25.41 -15.73 8.58
N TYR A 127 24.83 -16.15 9.70
CA TYR A 127 23.52 -16.76 9.78
C TYR A 127 22.55 -15.86 10.57
N PRO A 128 21.23 -15.92 10.29
CA PRO A 128 20.28 -15.08 11.01
C PRO A 128 20.18 -15.54 12.47
N ILE A 129 20.20 -14.57 13.39
CA ILE A 129 20.08 -14.80 14.83
C ILE A 129 18.61 -14.67 15.23
N ALA A 130 18.10 -15.66 15.97
CA ALA A 130 16.75 -15.63 16.54
C ALA A 130 16.83 -15.48 18.07
N VAL A 131 16.20 -14.41 18.58
CA VAL A 131 16.11 -14.15 20.02
C VAL A 131 14.65 -14.15 20.44
N ALA A 132 14.25 -15.16 21.22
CA ALA A 132 12.84 -15.38 21.57
C ALA A 132 12.29 -14.42 22.62
N LYS A 133 13.16 -13.74 23.37
CA LYS A 133 12.79 -12.81 24.45
C LYS A 133 13.56 -11.50 24.30
N LEU A 134 12.91 -10.38 24.63
CA LEU A 134 13.53 -9.06 24.58
C LEU A 134 14.62 -8.86 25.66
N ASP A 135 14.61 -9.69 26.70
CA ASP A 135 15.53 -9.60 27.83
C ASP A 135 17.00 -9.59 27.39
N GLY A 136 17.72 -8.54 27.80
CA GLY A 136 19.14 -8.37 27.51
C GLY A 136 19.49 -7.84 26.13
N LEU A 137 18.50 -7.52 25.27
CA LEU A 137 18.75 -6.86 23.97
C LEU A 137 18.90 -5.34 24.06
N GLY A 138 18.43 -4.73 25.15
CA GLY A 138 18.36 -3.26 25.25
C GLY A 138 17.37 -2.62 24.28
N LEU A 139 16.42 -3.40 23.73
CA LEU A 139 15.35 -2.90 22.89
C LEU A 139 14.22 -2.32 23.76
N GLU A 140 13.96 -1.03 23.58
CA GLU A 140 12.82 -0.34 24.16
C GLU A 140 11.68 -0.29 23.13
N LEU A 141 10.59 -0.99 23.43
CA LEU A 141 9.41 -1.05 22.57
C LEU A 141 8.20 -0.48 23.33
N PRO A 142 7.21 0.07 22.61
CA PRO A 142 5.94 0.42 23.24
C PRO A 142 5.26 -0.82 23.82
N PRO A 143 4.31 -0.64 24.76
CA PRO A 143 3.62 -1.77 25.38
C PRO A 143 2.89 -2.64 24.33
N PRO A 144 2.65 -3.93 24.59
CA PRO A 144 1.95 -4.82 23.65
C PRO A 144 0.52 -4.38 23.28
N SER A 145 -0.07 -3.46 24.05
CA SER A 145 -1.36 -2.84 23.76
C SER A 145 -1.29 -1.69 22.75
N PHE A 146 -0.08 -1.29 22.32
CA PHE A 146 0.13 -0.21 21.37
C PHE A 146 -0.42 -0.59 19.99
N SER A 147 -1.25 0.28 19.45
CA SER A 147 -2.05 0.03 18.25
C SER A 147 -1.65 0.96 17.10
N VAL A 148 -2.21 0.70 15.91
CA VAL A 148 -2.04 1.57 14.75
C VAL A 148 -2.57 2.99 15.01
N ARG A 149 -3.58 3.14 15.87
CA ARG A 149 -4.12 4.45 16.27
C ARG A 149 -3.13 5.25 17.11
N ASP A 150 -2.36 4.56 17.96
CA ASP A 150 -1.30 5.20 18.73
C ASP A 150 -0.18 5.67 17.78
N VAL A 151 0.20 4.87 16.78
CA VAL A 151 1.16 5.31 15.73
C VAL A 151 0.70 6.61 15.08
N GLU A 152 -0.56 6.68 14.67
CA GLU A 152 -1.15 7.89 14.08
C GLU A 152 -1.06 9.09 15.03
N GLN A 153 -1.39 8.91 16.31
CA GLN A 153 -1.31 9.97 17.32
C GLN A 153 0.13 10.48 17.54
N TYR A 154 1.12 9.59 17.54
CA TYR A 154 2.52 9.98 17.78
C TYR A 154 3.21 10.56 16.54
N VAL A 155 2.90 10.05 15.35
CA VAL A 155 3.55 10.45 14.09
C VAL A 155 2.86 11.65 13.44
N GLY A 156 1.54 11.75 13.60
CA GLY A 156 0.71 12.83 13.06
C GLY A 156 0.09 12.50 11.71
N GLU A 157 -1.18 12.87 11.55
CA GLU A 157 -2.04 12.54 10.39
C GLU A 157 -1.53 13.03 9.03
N SER A 158 -0.63 14.02 9.03
CA SER A 158 -0.14 14.67 7.80
C SER A 158 1.05 13.97 7.17
N LEU A 159 1.64 12.96 7.83
CA LEU A 159 2.79 12.25 7.26
C LEU A 159 2.35 11.37 6.08
N CYS A 160 2.99 11.58 4.92
CA CYS A 160 2.87 10.68 3.78
C CYS A 160 3.77 9.46 4.01
N VAL A 161 3.18 8.28 3.88
CA VAL A 161 3.84 6.99 4.05
C VAL A 161 3.70 6.17 2.77
N CYS A 162 4.75 5.42 2.43
CA CYS A 162 4.76 4.56 1.26
C CYS A 162 4.00 3.26 1.55
N LEU A 163 2.91 3.03 0.84
CA LEU A 163 2.19 1.76 0.89
C LEU A 163 2.75 0.79 -0.14
N VAL A 164 2.73 -0.51 0.15
CA VAL A 164 3.00 -1.55 -0.85
C VAL A 164 1.73 -2.37 -1.06
N PHE A 165 1.14 -2.24 -2.24
CA PHE A 165 -0.07 -2.99 -2.57
C PHE A 165 0.31 -4.40 -3.04
N ARG A 166 0.00 -5.40 -2.20
CA ARG A 166 0.33 -6.81 -2.43
C ARG A 166 -0.07 -7.31 -3.82
N ALA A 167 -1.21 -6.85 -4.36
CA ALA A 167 -1.73 -7.33 -5.64
C ALA A 167 -1.20 -6.58 -6.87
N PHE A 168 -0.55 -5.42 -6.75
CA PHE A 168 -0.17 -4.61 -7.91
C PHE A 168 1.34 -4.38 -8.04
N SER A 169 2.14 -4.77 -7.03
CA SER A 169 3.56 -4.40 -6.98
C SER A 169 3.80 -2.90 -7.21
N MET A 170 2.83 -2.07 -6.80
CA MET A 170 2.88 -0.61 -6.88
C MET A 170 3.07 -0.03 -5.48
N SER A 171 3.77 1.10 -5.42
CA SER A 171 4.04 1.83 -4.18
C SER A 171 3.52 3.27 -4.25
N PRO A 172 2.23 3.53 -3.99
CA PRO A 172 1.70 4.89 -3.91
C PRO A 172 1.97 5.48 -2.52
N GLN A 173 1.97 6.81 -2.45
CA GLN A 173 2.05 7.55 -1.19
C GLN A 173 0.65 7.87 -0.69
N VAL A 174 0.37 7.59 0.58
CA VAL A 174 -0.90 7.94 1.22
C VAL A 174 -0.66 8.57 2.60
N LYS A 175 -1.67 9.25 3.14
CA LYS A 175 -1.62 9.82 4.50
C LYS A 175 -2.13 8.82 5.53
N LEU A 176 -1.62 8.91 6.76
CA LEU A 176 -1.97 8.01 7.88
C LEU A 176 -3.48 7.85 8.22
N PRO A 177 -4.36 8.87 8.16
CA PRO A 177 -5.79 8.69 8.48
C PRO A 177 -6.56 7.92 7.39
N VAL A 178 -5.93 7.65 6.24
CA VAL A 178 -6.57 7.05 5.07
C VAL A 178 -6.35 5.52 5.00
N PHE A 179 -5.67 4.96 6.01
CA PHE A 179 -5.47 3.52 6.10
C PHE A 179 -6.76 2.81 6.53
N PRO A 180 -7.31 1.90 5.72
CA PRO A 180 -8.41 1.05 6.18
C PRO A 180 -7.89 0.09 7.26
N LEU A 181 -8.39 0.24 8.49
CA LEU A 181 -8.19 -0.70 9.61
C LEU A 181 -8.91 -2.02 9.37
#